data_AF-A0A2E7JZJ2-F1
#
_entry.id   AF-A0A2E7JZJ2-F1
#
_cell.length_a   1.000
_cell.length_b   1.000
_cell.length_c   1.000
_cell.angle_alpha   90.00
_cell.angle_beta   90.00
_cell.angle_gamma   90.00
#
_symmetry.space_group_name_H-M   'P 1'
#
loop_
_entity.id
_entity.type
_entity.pdbx_description
1 polymer ?
#
loop_
_entity_poly.entity_id
_entity_poly.type
_entity_poly.pdbx_seq_one_letter_code
_entity_poly.pdbx_strand_id
1 'polypeptide(L)'
;MLAFTAALQQTSRLVIVISNRGSKGGKKGKSNRSVEVGSWGRPSYWYPEDHFEVNVWNTFENRFKKVLRGKEQIVEELQGTRVVDGKARSTDSATLHLHTASATHLTMLADSSIDYIFTDPPYGGAIQYIELGTLWTAWMDQEVDATQEITINPRQGKGAAEFESMIHEAFCEAHRVLKTGKWMHVTFHSKHFGIWSAILRAIVQAGFHLEHVLHQPPLRASSTALYQPFGSAVGDYYIRFQKRAKPSVVPEAMPDEDYEKVVIDSVKTILEEAGEPIMFQHILNRLFVLIFEAGALLNTTVDPISILKKRVGHEFELVPHEVDGKEAGSLWSLN
;
A
#
# COMPACT_ATOMS: atom_id res chain seq x y z
N MET A 1 23.03 17.33 -1.97
CA MET A 1 22.32 16.58 -0.90
C MET A 1 21.55 15.39 -1.47
N LEU A 2 20.46 15.58 -2.22
CA LEU A 2 19.62 14.49 -2.78
C LEU A 2 20.38 13.36 -3.50
N ALA A 3 21.32 13.69 -4.40
CA ALA A 3 22.12 12.68 -5.10
C ALA A 3 23.02 11.87 -4.17
N PHE A 4 23.52 12.52 -3.12
CA PHE A 4 24.39 11.92 -2.11
C PHE A 4 23.57 11.01 -1.17
N THR A 5 22.46 11.51 -0.63
CA THR A 5 21.58 10.69 0.23
C THR A 5 21.01 9.49 -0.53
N ALA A 6 20.64 9.64 -1.80
CA ALA A 6 20.19 8.51 -2.63
C ALA A 6 21.29 7.48 -2.95
N ALA A 7 22.57 7.82 -2.76
CA ALA A 7 23.71 6.94 -2.97
C ALA A 7 24.10 6.13 -1.72
N LEU A 8 23.74 6.59 -0.51
CA LEU A 8 24.23 6.05 0.77
C LEU A 8 24.14 4.53 0.90
N GLN A 9 23.00 3.94 0.51
CA GLN A 9 22.82 2.49 0.56
C GLN A 9 23.87 1.73 -0.27
N GLN A 10 24.26 2.27 -1.43
CA GLN A 10 25.20 1.66 -2.37
C GLN A 10 26.67 1.96 -2.02
N THR A 11 26.89 2.87 -1.07
CA THR A 11 28.22 3.24 -0.56
C THR A 11 28.42 2.73 0.86
N SER A 12 27.71 1.67 1.23
CA SER A 12 27.74 1.05 2.56
C SER A 12 28.07 -0.44 2.44
N ARG A 13 28.35 -1.09 3.57
CA ARG A 13 28.52 -2.56 3.63
C ARG A 13 27.22 -3.34 3.51
N LEU A 14 26.11 -2.67 3.25
CA LEU A 14 24.78 -3.27 3.10
C LEU A 14 24.52 -3.73 1.65
N VAL A 15 25.51 -3.63 0.75
CA VAL A 15 25.37 -4.01 -0.66
C VAL A 15 25.44 -5.52 -0.82
N ILE A 16 24.29 -6.13 -1.10
CA ILE A 16 24.11 -7.58 -1.19
C ILE A 16 24.84 -8.14 -2.41
N VAL A 17 25.48 -9.29 -2.24
CA VAL A 17 26.02 -10.10 -3.33
C VAL A 17 24.96 -11.06 -3.87
N ILE A 18 24.65 -10.98 -5.16
CA ILE A 18 23.80 -11.97 -5.83
C ILE A 18 24.70 -12.97 -6.56
N SER A 19 24.86 -14.15 -5.97
CA SER A 19 25.39 -15.33 -6.67
C SER A 19 24.21 -16.15 -7.18
N ASN A 20 24.09 -16.34 -8.51
CA ASN A 20 23.10 -17.19 -9.22
C ASN A 20 21.93 -16.48 -9.94
N ARG A 21 22.11 -15.26 -10.44
CA ARG A 21 21.15 -14.71 -11.42
C ARG A 21 21.35 -15.41 -12.77
N GLY A 22 20.44 -16.31 -13.17
CA GLY A 22 20.49 -16.97 -14.47
C GLY A 22 20.48 -18.51 -14.48
N SER A 23 20.46 -19.19 -13.32
CA SER A 23 20.20 -20.63 -13.28
C SER A 23 18.70 -20.92 -13.46
N LYS A 24 18.15 -20.60 -14.64
CA LYS A 24 16.95 -21.29 -15.11
C LYS A 24 17.40 -22.69 -15.51
N GLY A 25 16.70 -23.72 -15.03
CA GLY A 25 16.99 -25.14 -15.24
C GLY A 25 16.99 -25.60 -16.70
N GLY A 26 17.95 -25.12 -17.49
CA GLY A 26 18.29 -25.59 -18.82
C GLY A 26 19.68 -26.21 -18.82
N LYS A 27 19.80 -27.37 -19.47
CA LYS A 27 20.98 -28.24 -19.64
C LYS A 27 22.35 -27.64 -19.29
N LYS A 28 23.08 -28.39 -18.46
CA LYS A 28 24.53 -28.34 -18.16
C LYS A 28 25.37 -27.70 -19.28
N GLY A 29 25.45 -26.38 -19.29
CA GLY A 29 26.53 -25.59 -19.87
C GLY A 29 27.25 -24.89 -18.73
N LYS A 30 28.58 -24.77 -18.79
CA LYS A 30 29.38 -24.03 -17.80
C LYS A 30 28.87 -22.57 -17.72
N SER A 31 27.94 -22.29 -16.82
CA SER A 31 27.58 -20.91 -16.51
C SER A 31 28.77 -20.32 -15.75
N ASN A 32 29.46 -19.33 -16.32
CA ASN A 32 30.26 -18.43 -15.50
C ASN A 32 29.31 -17.87 -14.45
N ARG A 33 29.53 -18.21 -13.18
CA ARG A 33 28.79 -17.62 -12.06
C ARG A 33 29.11 -16.13 -12.08
N SER A 34 28.24 -15.31 -12.67
CA SER A 34 28.35 -13.86 -12.52
C SER A 34 27.92 -13.53 -11.10
N VAL A 35 28.84 -12.92 -10.36
CA VAL A 35 28.55 -12.31 -9.07
C VAL A 35 28.14 -10.87 -9.37
N GLU A 36 26.92 -10.51 -9.00
CA GLU A 36 26.33 -9.21 -9.35
C GLU A 36 25.96 -8.40 -8.13
N VAL A 37 26.06 -7.06 -8.26
CA VAL A 37 25.59 -6.11 -7.26
C VAL A 37 24.07 -6.26 -7.09
N GLY A 38 23.66 -6.64 -5.89
CA GLY A 38 22.26 -6.81 -5.52
C GLY A 38 21.57 -5.52 -5.07
N SER A 39 20.25 -5.59 -4.97
CA SER A 39 19.40 -4.58 -4.35
C SER A 39 18.73 -5.15 -3.10
N TRP A 40 18.31 -4.29 -2.16
CA TRP A 40 17.51 -4.74 -1.02
C TRP A 40 16.15 -5.24 -1.48
N GLY A 41 15.96 -6.56 -1.43
CA GLY A 41 14.69 -7.20 -1.74
C GLY A 41 13.71 -7.21 -0.58
N ARG A 42 14.09 -6.65 0.58
CA ARG A 42 13.27 -6.59 1.80
C ARG A 42 13.35 -5.19 2.43
N PRO A 43 12.26 -4.68 3.01
CA PRO A 43 12.23 -3.40 3.71
C PRO A 43 12.88 -3.54 5.11
N SER A 44 14.17 -3.87 5.15
CA SER A 44 14.92 -4.09 6.38
C SER A 44 16.41 -3.86 6.14
N TYR A 45 17.11 -3.28 7.13
CA TYR A 45 18.57 -3.26 7.11
C TYR A 45 19.14 -4.65 7.36
N TRP A 46 20.10 -5.04 6.53
CA TRP A 46 20.82 -6.29 6.67
C TRP A 46 22.29 -6.08 6.33
N TYR A 47 23.16 -6.56 7.22
CA TYR A 47 24.60 -6.61 7.01
C TYR A 47 24.96 -8.02 6.52
N PRO A 48 25.17 -8.22 5.21
CA PRO A 48 25.58 -9.51 4.70
C PRO A 48 27.05 -9.79 5.03
N GLU A 49 27.41 -11.07 5.22
CA GLU A 49 28.81 -11.48 5.41
C GLU A 49 29.65 -11.11 4.17
N ASP A 50 29.14 -11.46 2.99
CA ASP A 50 29.69 -11.04 1.71
C ASP A 50 28.98 -9.79 1.19
N HIS A 51 29.74 -8.72 0.95
CA HIS A 51 29.23 -7.47 0.36
C HIS A 51 30.13 -6.96 -0.75
N PHE A 52 29.55 -6.19 -1.66
CA PHE A 52 30.32 -5.41 -2.62
C PHE A 52 30.73 -4.07 -2.02
N GLU A 53 31.99 -3.68 -2.24
CA GLU A 53 32.38 -2.28 -2.17
C GLU A 53 32.24 -1.67 -3.57
N VAL A 54 31.35 -0.69 -3.69
CA VAL A 54 31.12 0.01 -4.95
C VAL A 54 31.82 1.35 -4.91
N ASN A 55 32.47 1.74 -6.02
CA ASN A 55 33.14 3.03 -6.12
C ASN A 55 32.14 4.17 -5.83
N VAL A 56 32.42 4.93 -4.78
CA VAL A 56 31.56 6.00 -4.26
C VAL A 56 31.31 7.08 -5.30
N TRP A 57 32.35 7.46 -6.06
CA TRP A 57 32.25 8.48 -7.09
C TRP A 57 31.34 8.05 -8.23
N ASN A 58 31.50 6.81 -8.72
CA ASN A 58 30.63 6.25 -9.75
C ASN A 58 29.18 6.18 -9.30
N THR A 59 28.94 5.77 -8.05
CA THR A 59 27.59 5.74 -7.47
C THR A 59 26.98 7.14 -7.41
N PHE A 60 27.74 8.11 -6.89
CA PHE A 60 27.29 9.50 -6.80
C PHE A 60 26.99 10.09 -8.18
N GLU A 61 27.91 9.96 -9.15
CA GLU A 61 27.75 10.49 -10.50
C GLU A 61 26.51 9.90 -11.20
N ASN A 62 26.31 8.59 -11.07
CA ASN A 62 25.13 7.91 -11.62
C ASN A 62 23.83 8.39 -10.98
N ARG A 63 23.83 8.63 -9.66
CA ARG A 63 22.66 9.19 -8.95
C ARG A 63 22.43 10.65 -9.31
N PHE A 64 23.48 11.45 -9.44
CA PHE A 64 23.41 12.83 -9.88
C PHE A 64 22.78 12.94 -11.27
N LYS A 65 23.23 12.15 -12.25
CA LYS A 65 22.63 12.10 -13.60
C LYS A 65 21.15 11.74 -13.58
N LYS A 66 20.71 10.86 -12.67
CA LYS A 66 19.28 10.53 -12.50
C LYS A 66 18.48 11.68 -11.89
N VAL A 67 19.01 12.32 -10.84
CA VAL A 67 18.37 13.47 -10.19
C VAL A 67 18.27 14.66 -11.14
N LEU A 68 19.31 14.93 -11.93
CA LEU A 68 19.30 15.99 -12.94
C LEU A 68 18.20 15.78 -13.97
N ARG A 69 18.14 14.59 -14.59
CA ARG A 69 17.08 14.24 -15.55
C ARG A 69 15.68 14.36 -14.95
N GLY A 70 15.50 13.92 -13.70
CA GLY A 70 14.22 14.06 -13.01
C GLY A 70 13.84 15.53 -12.78
N LYS A 71 14.80 16.39 -12.45
CA LYS A 71 14.56 17.83 -12.32
C LYS A 71 14.22 18.49 -13.65
N GLU A 72 14.91 18.13 -14.73
CA GLU A 72 14.61 18.62 -16.08
C GLU A 72 13.19 18.24 -16.50
N GLN A 73 12.81 16.97 -16.30
CA GLN A 73 11.46 16.48 -16.58
C GLN A 73 10.39 17.21 -15.77
N ILE A 74 10.60 17.41 -14.46
CA ILE A 74 9.65 18.15 -13.62
C ILE A 74 9.48 19.60 -14.11
N VAL A 75 10.56 20.26 -14.53
CA VAL A 75 10.48 21.63 -15.06
C VAL A 75 9.63 21.67 -16.34
N GLU A 76 9.78 20.68 -17.21
CA GLU A 76 8.97 20.53 -18.43
C GLU A 76 7.50 20.27 -18.10
N GLU A 77 7.21 19.32 -17.20
CA GLU A 77 5.86 18.93 -16.81
C GLU A 77 5.10 20.04 -16.05
N LEU A 78 5.81 20.83 -15.24
CA LEU A 78 5.19 21.91 -14.46
C LEU A 78 4.76 23.11 -15.32
N GLN A 79 5.26 23.26 -16.55
CA GLN A 79 4.80 24.28 -17.53
C GLN A 79 4.64 25.72 -16.96
N GLY A 80 5.57 26.15 -16.11
CA GLY A 80 5.52 27.48 -15.48
C GLY A 80 4.71 27.56 -14.17
N THR A 81 4.22 26.43 -13.65
CA THR A 81 3.69 26.30 -12.29
C THR A 81 4.77 26.69 -11.29
N ARG A 82 4.43 27.64 -10.42
CA ARG A 82 5.37 28.11 -9.40
C ARG A 82 5.46 27.06 -8.29
N VAL A 83 6.65 26.55 -8.00
CA VAL A 83 6.87 25.69 -6.83
C VAL A 83 7.21 26.56 -5.64
N VAL A 84 6.53 26.36 -4.52
CA VAL A 84 6.81 27.08 -3.27
C VAL A 84 6.92 26.11 -2.12
N ASP A 85 8.00 26.26 -1.36
CA ASP A 85 8.19 25.62 -0.07
C ASP A 85 7.48 26.46 1.02
N GLY A 86 6.49 25.90 1.70
CA GLY A 86 5.79 26.55 2.81
C GLY A 86 4.61 27.48 2.47
N LYS A 87 4.33 28.43 3.38
CA LYS A 87 3.11 29.27 3.43
C LYS A 87 3.12 30.47 2.46
N ALA A 88 3.54 30.29 1.21
CA ALA A 88 3.31 31.37 0.24
C ALA A 88 1.81 31.54 -0.04
N ARG A 89 1.38 32.78 -0.26
CA ARG A 89 0.00 33.06 -0.66
C ARG A 89 -0.24 32.56 -2.08
N SER A 90 -1.44 32.05 -2.31
CA SER A 90 -1.98 31.79 -3.64
C SER A 90 -1.81 33.03 -4.50
N THR A 91 -1.17 32.86 -5.65
CA THR A 91 -1.08 33.85 -6.72
C THR A 91 -2.10 33.53 -7.82
N ASP A 92 -2.32 34.47 -8.75
CA ASP A 92 -3.20 34.24 -9.91
C ASP A 92 -2.72 33.11 -10.84
N SER A 93 -1.49 32.64 -10.66
CA SER A 93 -0.91 31.50 -11.37
C SER A 93 -0.97 30.19 -10.55
N ALA A 94 -1.07 29.06 -11.27
CA ALA A 94 -0.96 27.73 -10.68
C ALA A 94 0.31 27.61 -9.83
N THR A 95 0.13 27.16 -8.59
CA THR A 95 1.21 27.07 -7.59
C THR A 95 1.21 25.69 -6.94
N LEU A 96 2.37 25.02 -6.91
CA LEU A 96 2.60 23.77 -6.20
C LEU A 96 3.20 24.09 -4.83
N HIS A 97 2.44 23.80 -3.77
CA HIS A 97 2.91 23.96 -2.40
C HIS A 97 3.49 22.65 -1.88
N LEU A 98 4.74 22.70 -1.41
CA LEU A 98 5.39 21.58 -0.75
C LEU A 98 5.48 21.88 0.75
N HIS A 99 5.09 20.91 1.56
CA HIS A 99 5.09 21.02 3.01
C HIS A 99 5.70 19.77 3.64
N THR A 100 6.54 19.96 4.66
CA THR A 100 6.92 18.91 5.60
C THR A 100 6.12 19.11 6.88
N ALA A 101 5.15 18.23 7.13
CA ALA A 101 4.30 18.29 8.30
C ALA A 101 3.69 16.92 8.62
N SER A 102 3.19 16.77 9.85
CA SER A 102 2.40 15.60 10.23
C SER A 102 1.02 15.65 9.60
N ALA A 103 0.53 14.51 9.12
CA ALA A 103 -0.85 14.36 8.67
C ALA A 103 -1.87 14.52 9.81
N THR A 104 -1.45 14.30 11.07
CA THR A 104 -2.25 14.57 12.27
C THR A 104 -2.28 16.05 12.67
N HIS A 105 -1.54 16.91 11.95
CA HIS A 105 -1.44 18.33 12.27
C HIS A 105 -1.25 19.20 11.01
N LEU A 106 -2.36 19.43 10.29
CA LEU A 106 -2.41 20.21 9.04
C LEU A 106 -2.76 21.70 9.29
N THR A 107 -2.22 22.31 10.35
CA THR A 107 -2.52 23.70 10.73
C THR A 107 -2.03 24.76 9.74
N MET A 108 -1.19 24.36 8.77
CA MET A 108 -0.85 25.23 7.64
C MET A 108 -2.01 25.42 6.65
N LEU A 109 -3.02 24.55 6.71
CA LEU A 109 -4.23 24.59 5.88
C LEU A 109 -5.43 25.08 6.69
N ALA A 110 -6.17 26.03 6.12
CA ALA A 110 -7.40 26.51 6.71
C ALA A 110 -8.52 25.46 6.62
N ASP A 111 -9.50 25.56 7.52
CA ASP A 111 -10.70 24.74 7.48
C ASP A 111 -11.43 24.94 6.16
N SER A 112 -11.98 23.85 5.61
CA SER A 112 -12.74 23.89 4.34
C SER A 112 -12.03 24.66 3.22
N SER A 113 -10.71 24.47 3.08
CA SER A 113 -9.91 25.12 2.04
C SER A 113 -9.61 24.21 0.84
N ILE A 114 -9.66 22.89 1.03
CA ILE A 114 -9.29 21.90 0.03
C ILE A 114 -10.51 21.42 -0.77
N ASP A 115 -10.39 21.34 -2.09
CA ASP A 115 -11.46 20.88 -2.99
C ASP A 115 -11.45 19.38 -3.25
N TYR A 116 -10.32 18.71 -3.03
CA TYR A 116 -10.16 17.29 -3.29
C TYR A 116 -8.93 16.75 -2.56
N ILE A 117 -9.02 15.52 -2.04
CA ILE A 117 -7.90 14.83 -1.41
C ILE A 117 -7.65 13.52 -2.16
N PHE A 118 -6.39 13.23 -2.44
CA PHE A 118 -5.93 11.92 -2.90
C PHE A 118 -4.78 11.48 -1.99
N THR A 119 -4.90 10.33 -1.33
CA THR A 119 -3.93 9.91 -0.32
C THR A 119 -3.71 8.41 -0.29
N ASP A 120 -2.52 8.01 0.16
CA ASP A 120 -2.05 6.64 0.35
C ASP A 120 -1.56 6.49 1.81
N PRO A 121 -2.44 6.07 2.74
CA PRO A 121 -2.12 5.99 4.16
C PRO A 121 -1.16 4.82 4.47
N PRO A 122 -0.44 4.88 5.60
CA PRO A 122 0.46 3.80 6.01
C PRO A 122 -0.26 2.47 6.30
N TYR A 123 0.44 1.37 6.05
CA TYR A 123 -0.10 0.01 5.95
C TYR A 123 0.04 -0.80 7.25
N GLY A 124 -0.17 -0.19 8.42
CA GLY A 124 -0.21 -0.92 9.69
C GLY A 124 1.04 -1.77 9.98
N GLY A 125 2.23 -1.20 9.76
CA GLY A 125 3.51 -1.86 10.07
C GLY A 125 4.17 -2.65 8.95
N ALA A 126 3.58 -2.70 7.75
CA ALA A 126 4.18 -3.37 6.59
C ALA A 126 5.53 -2.77 6.17
N ILE A 127 5.71 -1.46 6.38
CA ILE A 127 6.96 -0.72 6.15
C ILE A 127 7.18 0.19 7.37
N GLN A 128 8.35 0.08 8.00
CA GLN A 128 8.76 0.92 9.13
C GLN A 128 9.59 2.09 8.58
N TYR A 129 8.94 3.17 8.17
CA TYR A 129 9.59 4.26 7.43
C TYR A 129 10.62 5.01 8.27
N ILE A 130 10.37 5.23 9.57
CA ILE A 130 11.33 5.95 10.42
C ILE A 130 12.55 5.07 10.73
N GLU A 131 12.34 3.79 11.03
CA GLU A 131 13.45 2.85 11.20
C GLU A 131 14.27 2.77 9.92
N LEU A 132 13.62 2.60 8.76
CA LEU A 132 14.30 2.60 7.47
C LEU A 132 14.89 3.97 7.13
N GLY A 133 14.37 5.07 7.66
CA GLY A 133 14.91 6.42 7.48
C GLY A 133 16.19 6.69 8.27
N THR A 134 16.52 5.85 9.25
CA THR A 134 17.54 6.13 10.26
C THR A 134 18.93 6.43 9.66
N LEU A 135 19.33 5.73 8.58
CA LEU A 135 20.60 6.00 7.89
C LEU A 135 20.66 7.44 7.34
N TRP A 136 19.54 7.94 6.82
CA TRP A 136 19.44 9.26 6.24
C TRP A 136 19.36 10.34 7.29
N THR A 137 18.55 10.12 8.34
CA THR A 137 18.37 11.09 9.42
C THR A 137 19.67 11.27 10.20
N ALA A 138 20.40 10.18 10.47
CA ALA A 138 21.74 10.24 11.08
C ALA A 138 22.75 11.01 10.21
N TRP A 139 22.69 10.87 8.88
CA TRP A 139 23.58 11.61 7.99
C TRP A 139 23.24 13.09 7.89
N MET A 140 21.95 13.42 7.93
CA MET A 140 21.47 14.81 7.86
C MET A 140 21.55 15.52 9.21
N ASP A 141 22.03 14.84 10.26
CA ASP A 141 22.03 15.34 11.64
C ASP A 141 20.63 15.80 12.08
N GLN A 142 19.62 14.99 11.73
CA GLN A 142 18.22 15.23 12.04
C GLN A 142 17.70 14.18 13.03
N GLU A 143 17.15 14.64 14.13
CA GLU A 143 16.36 13.81 15.03
C GLU A 143 14.94 13.68 14.50
N VAL A 144 14.43 12.44 14.46
CA VAL A 144 13.06 12.15 14.07
C VAL A 144 12.38 11.42 15.22
N ASP A 145 11.27 11.99 15.69
CA ASP A 145 10.47 11.38 16.75
C ASP A 145 9.68 10.18 16.21
N ALA A 146 10.17 8.98 16.51
CA ALA A 146 9.52 7.73 16.13
C ALA A 146 8.12 7.58 16.74
N THR A 147 7.82 8.26 17.84
CA THR A 147 6.49 8.20 18.48
C THR A 147 5.40 8.80 17.59
N GLN A 148 5.75 9.68 16.66
CA GLN A 148 4.81 10.28 15.70
C GLN A 148 4.53 9.39 14.47
N GLU A 149 5.21 8.27 14.30
CA GLU A 149 4.96 7.35 13.17
C GLU A 149 3.59 6.69 13.29
N ILE A 150 2.74 6.83 12.28
CA ILE A 150 1.51 6.06 12.19
C ILE A 150 1.85 4.65 11.67
N THR A 151 2.12 3.72 12.59
CA THR A 151 2.57 2.35 12.29
C THR A 151 2.14 1.38 13.39
N ILE A 152 2.18 0.08 13.08
CA ILE A 152 2.19 -0.97 14.11
C ILE A 152 3.64 -1.39 14.30
N ASN A 153 4.15 -1.23 15.51
CA ASN A 153 5.51 -1.60 15.87
C ASN A 153 5.59 -1.96 17.36
N PRO A 154 5.63 -3.26 17.70
CA PRO A 154 5.73 -3.72 19.08
C PRO A 154 6.97 -3.20 19.82
N ARG A 155 8.09 -2.91 19.11
CA ARG A 155 9.30 -2.36 19.72
C ARG A 155 9.14 -0.90 20.13
N GLN A 156 8.25 -0.17 19.46
CA GLN A 156 7.83 1.18 19.85
C GLN A 156 6.63 1.16 20.81
N GLY A 157 6.14 -0.02 21.21
CA GLY A 157 4.92 -0.14 22.02
C GLY A 157 3.63 0.20 21.28
N LYS A 158 3.63 0.18 19.94
CA LYS A 158 2.47 0.52 19.10
C LYS A 158 1.79 -0.73 18.57
N GLY A 159 0.55 -0.97 19.01
CA GLY A 159 -0.32 -2.02 18.53
C GLY A 159 -1.35 -1.51 17.52
N ALA A 160 -2.34 -2.35 17.25
CA ALA A 160 -3.44 -2.02 16.33
C ALA A 160 -4.30 -0.85 16.83
N ALA A 161 -4.48 -0.72 18.15
CA ALA A 161 -5.27 0.35 18.75
C ALA A 161 -4.59 1.72 18.58
N GLU A 162 -3.27 1.79 18.82
CA GLU A 162 -2.49 3.02 18.61
C GLU A 162 -2.50 3.41 17.13
N PHE A 163 -2.31 2.44 16.23
CA PHE A 163 -2.39 2.68 14.80
C PHE A 163 -3.75 3.25 14.39
N GLU A 164 -4.85 2.65 14.87
CA GLU A 164 -6.21 3.12 14.57
C GLU A 164 -6.48 4.52 15.12
N SER A 165 -6.01 4.83 16.34
CA SER A 165 -6.15 6.17 16.93
C SER A 165 -5.40 7.23 16.11
N MET A 166 -4.13 6.97 15.77
CA MET A 166 -3.30 7.94 15.06
C MET A 166 -3.75 8.14 13.61
N ILE A 167 -4.17 7.07 12.92
CA ILE A 167 -4.70 7.20 11.56
C ILE A 167 -6.05 7.93 11.55
N HIS A 168 -6.89 7.73 12.58
CA HIS A 168 -8.11 8.50 12.78
C HIS A 168 -7.83 10.00 12.94
N GLU A 169 -6.86 10.40 13.76
CA GLU A 169 -6.45 11.81 13.89
C GLU A 169 -6.04 12.43 12.56
N ALA A 170 -5.29 11.70 11.73
CA ALA A 170 -4.93 12.16 10.39
C ALA A 170 -6.15 12.38 9.49
N PHE A 171 -7.15 11.48 9.57
CA PHE A 171 -8.39 11.65 8.82
C PHE A 171 -9.31 12.72 9.40
N CYS A 172 -9.26 13.02 10.70
CA CYS A 172 -9.93 14.19 11.27
C CYS A 172 -9.39 15.49 10.67
N GLU A 173 -8.07 15.61 10.52
CA GLU A 173 -7.46 16.76 9.85
C GLU A 173 -7.84 16.82 8.37
N ALA A 174 -7.83 15.69 7.66
CA ALA A 174 -8.32 15.61 6.28
C ALA A 174 -9.78 16.07 6.16
N HIS A 175 -10.64 15.64 7.10
CA HIS A 175 -12.04 16.06 7.15
C HIS A 175 -12.18 17.56 7.44
N ARG A 176 -11.38 18.12 8.37
CA ARG A 176 -11.38 19.55 8.70
C ARG A 176 -11.06 20.42 7.48
N VAL A 177 -9.99 20.09 6.76
CA VAL A 177 -9.49 20.90 5.63
C VAL A 177 -10.32 20.74 4.37
N LEU A 178 -11.00 19.60 4.16
CA LEU A 178 -11.84 19.38 2.98
C LEU A 178 -13.13 20.21 3.03
N LYS A 179 -13.54 20.80 1.91
CA LYS A 179 -14.84 21.49 1.79
C LYS A 179 -16.00 20.49 1.84
N THR A 180 -17.14 20.90 2.43
CA THR A 180 -18.37 20.10 2.40
C THR A 180 -18.86 19.89 0.97
N GLY A 181 -19.30 18.68 0.66
CA GLY A 181 -19.73 18.23 -0.67
C GLY A 181 -18.59 17.73 -1.56
N LYS A 182 -17.34 17.78 -1.10
CA LYS A 182 -16.16 17.34 -1.85
C LYS A 182 -15.72 15.92 -1.47
N TRP A 183 -14.81 15.39 -2.29
CA TRP A 183 -14.39 14.00 -2.24
C TRP A 183 -12.94 13.82 -1.80
N MET A 184 -12.69 12.66 -1.21
CA MET A 184 -11.39 12.12 -0.92
C MET A 184 -11.27 10.74 -1.57
N HIS A 185 -10.17 10.47 -2.25
CA HIS A 185 -9.80 9.11 -2.63
C HIS A 185 -8.65 8.63 -1.75
N VAL A 186 -8.82 7.41 -1.26
CA VAL A 186 -7.80 6.67 -0.53
C VAL A 186 -7.41 5.50 -1.41
N THR A 187 -6.12 5.41 -1.76
CA THR A 187 -5.55 4.21 -2.38
C THR A 187 -5.03 3.30 -1.28
N PHE A 188 -5.49 2.05 -1.22
CA PHE A 188 -5.09 1.15 -0.15
C PHE A 188 -5.20 -0.33 -0.55
N HIS A 189 -4.23 -1.12 -0.09
CA HIS A 189 -4.22 -2.57 -0.19
C HIS A 189 -3.47 -3.21 0.99
N SER A 190 -4.13 -4.08 1.75
CA SER A 190 -3.46 -4.90 2.78
C SER A 190 -3.84 -6.37 2.70
N LYS A 191 -2.89 -7.22 3.09
CA LYS A 191 -3.11 -8.66 3.28
C LYS A 191 -3.85 -8.96 4.59
N HIS A 192 -3.92 -7.99 5.50
CA HIS A 192 -4.51 -8.15 6.82
C HIS A 192 -5.85 -7.44 6.88
N PHE A 193 -6.93 -8.21 7.00
CA PHE A 193 -8.29 -7.69 7.10
C PHE A 193 -8.49 -6.71 8.27
N GLY A 194 -7.81 -6.95 9.40
CA GLY A 194 -7.85 -6.03 10.54
C GLY A 194 -7.36 -4.61 10.22
N ILE A 195 -6.37 -4.46 9.32
CA ILE A 195 -5.88 -3.14 8.90
C ILE A 195 -6.89 -2.46 7.96
N TRP A 196 -7.55 -3.23 7.08
CA TRP A 196 -8.67 -2.73 6.27
C TRP A 196 -9.79 -2.15 7.14
N SER A 197 -10.26 -2.93 8.11
CA SER A 197 -11.31 -2.50 9.03
C SER A 197 -10.88 -1.26 9.82
N ALA A 198 -9.66 -1.23 10.37
CA ALA A 198 -9.14 -0.09 11.12
C ALA A 198 -9.11 1.21 10.30
N ILE A 199 -8.60 1.17 9.07
CA ILE A 199 -8.53 2.37 8.21
C ILE A 199 -9.92 2.85 7.80
N LEU A 200 -10.78 1.94 7.34
CA LEU A 200 -12.14 2.32 6.92
C LEU A 200 -12.95 2.88 8.09
N ARG A 201 -12.84 2.25 9.27
CA ARG A 201 -13.48 2.73 10.50
C ARG A 201 -12.94 4.09 10.90
N ALA A 202 -11.62 4.31 10.89
CA ALA A 202 -11.01 5.61 11.18
C ALA A 202 -11.51 6.71 10.23
N ILE A 203 -11.65 6.43 8.93
CA ILE A 203 -12.18 7.40 7.96
C ILE A 203 -13.65 7.73 8.24
N VAL A 204 -14.47 6.71 8.51
CA VAL A 204 -15.90 6.90 8.82
C VAL A 204 -16.10 7.61 10.15
N GLN A 205 -15.32 7.29 11.18
CA GLN A 205 -15.30 7.99 12.47
C GLN A 205 -14.94 9.46 12.32
N ALA A 206 -14.00 9.79 11.43
CA ALA A 206 -13.65 11.17 11.11
C ALA A 206 -14.79 11.95 10.41
N GLY A 207 -15.88 11.28 10.00
CA GLY A 207 -17.11 11.88 9.47
C GLY A 207 -17.32 11.69 7.97
N PHE A 208 -16.44 10.95 7.29
CA PHE A 208 -16.55 10.70 5.85
C PHE A 208 -17.59 9.63 5.51
N HIS A 209 -18.34 9.88 4.43
CA HIS A 209 -19.25 8.90 3.85
C HIS A 209 -18.52 8.11 2.80
N LEU A 210 -18.49 6.79 2.95
CA LEU A 210 -17.94 5.90 1.95
C LEU A 210 -18.92 5.78 0.77
N GLU A 211 -18.46 6.01 -0.46
CA GLU A 211 -19.31 6.03 -1.66
C GLU A 211 -19.04 4.91 -2.64
N HIS A 212 -17.78 4.58 -2.90
CA HIS A 212 -17.41 3.66 -3.96
C HIS A 212 -16.06 3.01 -3.68
N VAL A 213 -15.91 1.74 -4.04
CA VAL A 213 -14.64 1.01 -4.04
C VAL A 213 -14.38 0.51 -5.45
N LEU A 214 -13.24 0.88 -6.01
CA LEU A 214 -12.81 0.42 -7.32
C LEU A 214 -11.53 -0.39 -7.20
N HIS A 215 -11.54 -1.65 -7.66
CA HIS A 215 -10.32 -2.42 -7.84
C HIS A 215 -9.52 -1.88 -9.03
N GLN A 216 -8.25 -1.55 -8.80
CA GLN A 216 -7.32 -1.09 -9.81
C GLN A 216 -6.26 -2.18 -10.05
N PRO A 217 -6.37 -2.94 -11.17
CA PRO A 217 -5.34 -3.91 -11.51
C PRO A 217 -4.01 -3.20 -11.80
N PRO A 218 -2.86 -3.81 -11.45
CA PRO A 218 -1.57 -3.20 -11.72
C PRO A 218 -1.27 -3.26 -13.21
N LEU A 219 -0.55 -2.25 -13.73
CA LEU A 219 -0.12 -2.23 -15.12
C LEU A 219 0.74 -3.46 -15.48
N ARG A 220 1.50 -3.97 -14.50
CA ARG A 220 2.27 -5.22 -14.58
C ARG A 220 2.23 -5.92 -13.22
N ALA A 221 1.95 -7.22 -13.22
CA ALA A 221 2.06 -8.03 -12.02
C ALA A 221 3.51 -8.04 -11.51
N SER A 222 3.69 -7.87 -10.20
CA SER A 222 5.00 -7.98 -9.57
C SER A 222 5.52 -9.42 -9.67
N SER A 223 6.84 -9.62 -9.58
CA SER A 223 7.41 -10.97 -9.53
C SER A 223 6.78 -11.80 -8.41
N THR A 224 6.59 -11.21 -7.23
CA THR A 224 5.93 -11.86 -6.09
C THR A 224 4.48 -12.26 -6.40
N ALA A 225 3.72 -11.39 -7.06
CA ALA A 225 2.35 -11.69 -7.48
C ALA A 225 2.30 -12.86 -8.48
N LEU A 226 3.23 -12.89 -9.45
CA LEU A 226 3.34 -13.99 -10.41
C LEU A 226 3.75 -15.32 -9.76
N TYR A 227 4.51 -15.29 -8.66
CA TYR A 227 4.89 -16.49 -7.90
C TYR A 227 3.83 -16.97 -6.91
N GLN A 228 2.78 -16.17 -6.65
CA GLN A 228 1.67 -16.53 -5.75
C GLN A 228 0.31 -16.36 -6.43
N PRO A 229 0.03 -17.06 -7.55
CA PRO A 229 -1.23 -16.92 -8.27
C PRO A 229 -2.45 -17.44 -7.46
N PHE A 230 -2.21 -18.20 -6.39
CA PHE A 230 -3.20 -18.67 -5.42
C PHE A 230 -3.14 -17.92 -4.07
N GLY A 231 -2.40 -16.80 -4.04
CA GLY A 231 -2.11 -16.02 -2.84
C GLY A 231 -3.04 -14.81 -2.64
N SER A 232 -2.45 -13.67 -2.27
CA SER A 232 -3.16 -12.43 -1.96
C SER A 232 -3.80 -11.77 -3.20
N ALA A 233 -4.78 -10.89 -2.97
CA ALA A 233 -5.28 -9.99 -4.02
C ALA A 233 -4.13 -9.21 -4.68
N VAL A 234 -4.29 -8.87 -5.95
CA VAL A 234 -3.26 -8.19 -6.75
C VAL A 234 -3.85 -6.91 -7.33
N GLY A 235 -3.16 -5.80 -7.08
CA GLY A 235 -3.63 -4.46 -7.42
C GLY A 235 -4.01 -3.68 -6.17
N ASP A 236 -4.32 -2.41 -6.39
CA ASP A 236 -4.73 -1.48 -5.36
C ASP A 236 -6.23 -1.24 -5.44
N TYR A 237 -6.81 -0.63 -4.41
CA TYR A 237 -8.20 -0.19 -4.44
C TYR A 237 -8.25 1.32 -4.32
N TYR A 238 -9.03 1.96 -5.19
CA TYR A 238 -9.41 3.36 -5.05
C TYR A 238 -10.75 3.45 -4.34
N ILE A 239 -10.70 3.95 -3.12
CA ILE A 239 -11.84 4.06 -2.24
C ILE A 239 -12.25 5.53 -2.18
N ARG A 240 -13.44 5.83 -2.69
CA ARG A 240 -13.99 7.19 -2.73
C ARG A 240 -14.84 7.44 -1.49
N PHE A 241 -14.53 8.54 -0.83
CA PHE A 241 -15.29 9.09 0.27
C PHE A 241 -15.78 10.49 -0.05
N GLN A 242 -16.86 10.92 0.60
CA GLN A 242 -17.40 12.27 0.51
C GLN A 242 -17.58 12.89 1.89
N LYS A 243 -17.18 14.15 2.04
CA LYS A 243 -17.57 14.96 3.20
C LYS A 243 -18.97 15.52 2.98
N ARG A 244 -19.93 15.13 3.82
CA ARG A 244 -21.32 15.61 3.75
C ARG A 244 -21.62 16.59 4.88
N ALA A 245 -22.75 17.29 4.78
CA ALA A 245 -23.17 18.25 5.81
C ALA A 245 -23.43 17.57 7.17
N LYS A 246 -24.01 16.36 7.14
CA LYS A 246 -24.10 15.50 8.32
C LYS A 246 -22.92 14.51 8.29
N PRO A 247 -22.05 14.51 9.31
CA PRO A 247 -20.97 13.53 9.41
C PRO A 247 -21.52 12.11 9.37
N SER A 248 -20.73 11.20 8.79
CA SER A 248 -21.02 9.78 8.87
C SER A 248 -20.92 9.29 10.32
N VAL A 249 -21.61 8.19 10.60
CA VAL A 249 -21.53 7.49 11.90
C VAL A 249 -21.13 6.07 11.58
N VAL A 250 -20.24 5.51 12.39
CA VAL A 250 -19.87 4.10 12.25
C VAL A 250 -21.12 3.24 12.49
N PRO A 251 -21.53 2.41 11.52
CA PRO A 251 -22.65 1.49 11.71
C PRO A 251 -22.37 0.51 12.84
N GLU A 252 -23.42 -0.04 13.45
CA GLU A 252 -23.26 -1.15 14.39
C GLU A 252 -22.61 -2.35 13.70
N ALA A 253 -21.93 -3.19 14.48
CA ALA A 253 -21.35 -4.42 13.98
C ALA A 253 -22.48 -5.33 13.43
N MET A 254 -22.30 -5.81 12.21
CA MET A 254 -23.16 -6.84 11.66
C MET A 254 -22.96 -8.13 12.47
N PRO A 255 -24.03 -8.87 12.82
CA PRO A 255 -23.89 -10.18 13.43
C PRO A 255 -23.01 -11.10 12.60
N ASP A 256 -22.20 -11.94 13.24
CA ASP A 256 -21.24 -12.81 12.55
C ASP A 256 -21.91 -13.75 11.53
N GLU A 257 -23.12 -14.22 11.82
CA GLU A 257 -23.90 -15.08 10.91
C GLU A 257 -24.32 -14.33 9.63
N ASP A 258 -24.76 -13.08 9.76
CA ASP A 258 -25.14 -12.23 8.62
C ASP A 258 -23.90 -11.86 7.80
N TYR A 259 -22.78 -11.55 8.47
CA TYR A 259 -21.51 -11.27 7.82
C TYR A 259 -21.01 -12.47 7.02
N GLU A 260 -21.04 -13.67 7.61
CA GLU A 260 -20.66 -14.90 6.94
C GLU A 260 -21.53 -15.16 5.70
N LYS A 261 -22.84 -14.94 5.82
CA LYS A 261 -23.74 -15.05 4.68
C LYS A 261 -23.37 -14.08 3.56
N VAL A 262 -23.13 -12.81 3.87
CA VAL A 262 -22.70 -11.80 2.87
C VAL A 262 -21.40 -12.22 2.19
N VAL A 263 -20.42 -12.73 2.94
CA VAL A 263 -19.15 -13.21 2.37
C VAL A 263 -19.37 -14.38 1.41
N ILE A 264 -20.18 -15.36 1.81
CA ILE A 264 -20.49 -16.54 0.98
C ILE A 264 -21.25 -16.12 -0.28
N ASP A 265 -22.32 -15.36 -0.14
CA ASP A 265 -23.17 -14.90 -1.24
C ASP A 265 -22.35 -14.06 -2.24
N SER A 266 -21.43 -13.21 -1.75
CA SER A 266 -20.52 -12.44 -2.60
C SER A 266 -19.64 -13.34 -3.48
N VAL A 267 -19.08 -14.42 -2.92
CA VAL A 267 -18.25 -15.35 -3.69
C VAL A 267 -19.08 -16.17 -4.65
N LYS A 268 -20.29 -16.58 -4.24
CA LYS A 268 -21.23 -17.25 -5.15
C LYS A 268 -21.52 -16.39 -6.37
N THR A 269 -21.87 -15.11 -6.18
CA THR A 269 -22.07 -14.17 -7.29
C THR A 269 -20.86 -14.10 -8.22
N ILE A 270 -19.64 -14.00 -7.67
CA ILE A 270 -18.41 -13.95 -8.49
C ILE A 270 -18.23 -15.24 -9.32
N LEU A 271 -18.50 -16.41 -8.73
CA LEU A 271 -18.35 -17.70 -9.39
C LEU A 271 -19.45 -17.95 -10.44
N GLU A 272 -20.69 -17.57 -10.14
CA GLU A 272 -21.82 -17.64 -11.08
C GLU A 272 -21.58 -16.78 -12.32
N GLU A 273 -21.10 -15.54 -12.12
CA GLU A 273 -20.75 -14.64 -13.22
C GLU A 273 -19.57 -15.14 -14.05
N ALA A 274 -18.62 -15.83 -13.44
CA ALA A 274 -17.50 -16.42 -14.16
C ALA A 274 -17.95 -17.59 -15.05
N GLY A 275 -18.90 -18.41 -14.58
CA GLY A 275 -19.43 -19.57 -15.30
C GLY A 275 -18.43 -20.74 -15.47
N GLU A 276 -17.21 -20.60 -14.95
CA GLU A 276 -16.15 -21.60 -14.98
C GLU A 276 -15.30 -21.53 -13.70
N PRO A 277 -14.54 -22.58 -13.36
CA PRO A 277 -13.61 -22.52 -12.22
C PRO A 277 -12.55 -21.43 -12.41
N ILE A 278 -12.34 -20.59 -11.40
CA ILE A 278 -11.43 -19.43 -11.47
C ILE A 278 -10.38 -19.44 -10.36
N MET A 279 -9.28 -18.71 -10.58
CA MET A 279 -8.25 -18.52 -9.55
C MET A 279 -8.79 -17.76 -8.34
N PHE A 280 -8.38 -18.16 -7.13
CA PHE A 280 -8.77 -17.48 -5.88
C PHE A 280 -8.46 -15.98 -5.89
N GLN A 281 -7.39 -15.58 -6.57
CA GLN A 281 -7.02 -14.17 -6.74
C GLN A 281 -8.12 -13.34 -7.41
N HIS A 282 -8.85 -13.89 -8.39
CA HIS A 282 -9.96 -13.20 -9.04
C HIS A 282 -11.14 -12.99 -8.08
N ILE A 283 -11.38 -13.97 -7.20
CA ILE A 283 -12.35 -13.84 -6.11
C ILE A 283 -11.92 -12.71 -5.18
N LEU A 284 -10.68 -12.74 -4.68
CA LEU A 284 -10.19 -11.75 -3.72
C LEU A 284 -10.24 -10.31 -4.25
N ASN A 285 -9.96 -10.09 -5.54
CA ASN A 285 -9.99 -8.76 -6.16
C ASN A 285 -11.39 -8.11 -6.15
N ARG A 286 -12.45 -8.93 -6.10
CA ARG A 286 -13.84 -8.46 -6.12
C ARG A 286 -14.54 -8.61 -4.77
N LEU A 287 -14.10 -9.55 -3.95
CA LEU A 287 -14.72 -9.86 -2.65
C LEU A 287 -14.86 -8.61 -1.78
N PHE A 288 -13.81 -7.81 -1.67
CA PHE A 288 -13.84 -6.58 -0.88
C PHE A 288 -14.81 -5.53 -1.43
N VAL A 289 -15.01 -5.49 -2.75
CA VAL A 289 -15.97 -4.58 -3.39
C VAL A 289 -17.40 -5.00 -3.06
N LEU A 290 -17.70 -6.30 -3.10
CA LEU A 290 -19.05 -6.81 -2.82
C LEU A 290 -19.41 -6.75 -1.34
N ILE A 291 -18.48 -7.11 -0.44
CA ILE A 291 -18.65 -6.91 1.01
C ILE A 291 -18.88 -5.41 1.31
N PHE A 292 -18.27 -4.52 0.51
CA PHE A 292 -18.42 -3.08 0.67
C PHE A 292 -19.82 -2.63 0.28
N GLU A 293 -20.28 -3.03 -0.91
CA GLU A 293 -21.61 -2.70 -1.41
C GLU A 293 -22.73 -3.25 -0.50
N ALA A 294 -22.47 -4.38 0.17
CA ALA A 294 -23.35 -4.96 1.18
C ALA A 294 -23.32 -4.24 2.55
N GLY A 295 -22.46 -3.23 2.74
CA GLY A 295 -22.37 -2.46 3.99
C GLY A 295 -21.66 -3.18 5.14
N ALA A 296 -20.93 -4.27 4.86
CA ALA A 296 -20.48 -5.23 5.86
C ALA A 296 -19.00 -5.05 6.31
N LEU A 297 -18.35 -3.93 5.95
CA LEU A 297 -16.88 -3.79 6.07
C LEU A 297 -16.36 -3.10 7.33
N LEU A 298 -17.21 -2.42 8.09
CA LEU A 298 -16.72 -1.42 9.07
C LEU A 298 -16.43 -2.00 10.46
N ASN A 299 -17.11 -3.07 10.88
CA ASN A 299 -17.07 -3.52 12.27
C ASN A 299 -17.03 -5.05 12.44
N THR A 300 -16.27 -5.75 11.60
CA THR A 300 -15.97 -7.18 11.80
C THR A 300 -14.47 -7.40 11.98
N THR A 301 -14.12 -8.31 12.87
CA THR A 301 -12.74 -8.80 13.02
C THR A 301 -12.54 -10.17 12.37
N VAL A 302 -13.62 -10.75 11.83
CA VAL A 302 -13.59 -12.07 11.22
C VAL A 302 -13.00 -11.95 9.82
N ASP A 303 -11.92 -12.68 9.56
CA ASP A 303 -11.28 -12.71 8.25
C ASP A 303 -12.20 -13.43 7.24
N PRO A 304 -12.64 -12.76 6.15
CA PRO A 304 -13.51 -13.37 5.15
C PRO A 304 -12.86 -14.58 4.47
N ILE A 305 -11.52 -14.59 4.35
CA ILE A 305 -10.80 -15.73 3.75
C ILE A 305 -10.95 -16.98 4.63
N SER A 306 -10.96 -16.82 5.94
CA SER A 306 -11.13 -17.93 6.89
C SER A 306 -12.52 -18.56 6.81
N ILE A 307 -13.55 -17.75 6.54
CA ILE A 307 -14.92 -18.21 6.30
C ILE A 307 -14.96 -19.07 5.03
N LEU A 308 -14.43 -18.56 3.91
CA LEU A 308 -14.46 -19.26 2.62
C LEU A 308 -13.76 -20.63 2.70
N LYS A 309 -12.60 -20.69 3.36
CA LYS A 309 -11.86 -21.95 3.54
C LYS A 309 -12.65 -23.02 4.30
N LYS A 310 -13.48 -22.62 5.28
CA LYS A 310 -14.33 -23.56 6.04
C LYS A 310 -15.51 -24.10 5.21
N ARG A 311 -15.86 -23.43 4.11
CA ARG A 311 -17.01 -23.77 3.25
C ARG A 311 -16.61 -24.60 2.02
N VAL A 312 -15.31 -24.86 1.82
CA VAL A 312 -14.82 -25.80 0.80
C VAL A 312 -15.31 -27.21 1.12
N GLY A 313 -15.83 -27.92 0.12
CA GLY A 313 -16.48 -29.22 0.25
C GLY A 313 -17.97 -29.16 0.66
N HIS A 314 -18.49 -27.95 0.88
CA HIS A 314 -19.91 -27.71 1.16
C HIS A 314 -20.53 -26.80 0.09
N GLU A 315 -20.07 -25.54 0.04
CA GLU A 315 -20.57 -24.51 -0.88
C GLU A 315 -19.63 -24.28 -2.07
N PHE A 316 -18.35 -24.61 -1.90
CA PHE A 316 -17.29 -24.39 -2.89
C PHE A 316 -16.50 -25.67 -3.14
N GLU A 317 -16.06 -25.86 -4.38
CA GLU A 317 -15.17 -26.94 -4.79
C GLU A 317 -13.80 -26.39 -5.22
N LEU A 318 -12.74 -27.17 -4.98
CA LEU A 318 -11.40 -26.89 -5.48
C LEU A 318 -11.06 -27.84 -6.62
N VAL A 319 -10.99 -27.31 -7.84
CA VAL A 319 -10.66 -28.06 -9.05
C VAL A 319 -9.14 -27.98 -9.30
N PRO A 320 -8.42 -29.11 -9.45
CA PRO A 320 -7.00 -29.08 -9.75
C PRO A 320 -6.68 -28.29 -11.04
N HIS A 321 -5.68 -27.43 -10.98
CA HIS A 321 -5.16 -26.67 -12.11
C HIS A 321 -3.74 -27.13 -12.42
N GLU A 322 -3.52 -27.62 -13.64
CA GLU A 322 -2.20 -28.05 -14.10
C GLU A 322 -1.65 -27.07 -15.15
N VAL A 323 -0.36 -26.75 -15.02
CA VAL A 323 0.41 -26.02 -16.03
C VAL A 323 1.60 -26.90 -16.41
N ASP A 324 1.75 -27.19 -17.70
CA ASP A 324 2.81 -28.07 -18.24
C ASP A 324 2.87 -29.46 -17.57
N GLY A 325 1.70 -30.03 -17.23
CA GLY A 325 1.60 -31.37 -16.62
C GLY A 325 2.10 -31.43 -15.17
N LYS A 326 2.16 -30.28 -14.49
CA LYS A 326 2.41 -30.19 -13.05
C LYS A 326 1.27 -29.43 -12.40
N GLU A 327 0.84 -29.91 -11.24
CA GLU A 327 -0.12 -29.20 -10.39
C GLU A 327 0.43 -27.80 -10.08
N ALA A 328 -0.24 -26.79 -10.61
CA ALA A 328 0.07 -25.38 -10.39
C ALA A 328 -0.68 -24.86 -9.17
N GLY A 329 -1.88 -25.38 -8.90
CA GLY A 329 -2.70 -25.12 -7.70
C GLY A 329 -4.16 -25.51 -7.94
N SER A 330 -5.11 -24.82 -7.31
CA SER A 330 -6.54 -25.13 -7.41
C SER A 330 -7.40 -23.93 -7.83
N LEU A 331 -8.32 -24.16 -8.76
CA LEU A 331 -9.39 -23.23 -9.13
C LEU A 331 -10.57 -23.42 -8.19
N TRP A 332 -11.31 -22.35 -7.93
CA TRP A 332 -12.52 -22.35 -7.13
C TRP A 332 -13.74 -22.44 -8.04
N SER A 333 -14.70 -23.28 -7.68
CA SER A 333 -16.01 -23.39 -8.34
C SER A 333 -17.12 -23.56 -7.30
N LEU A 334 -18.36 -23.51 -7.75
CA LEU A 334 -19.52 -23.88 -6.93
C LEU A 334 -19.60 -25.41 -6.85
N ASN A 335 -19.97 -25.92 -5.68
CA ASN A 335 -20.23 -27.34 -5.47
C ASN A 335 -21.64 -27.75 -5.92
#